data_AF-A0A8C1WUJ7-F1
#
_entry.id   AF-A0A8C1WUJ7-F1
#
_cell.length_a   1.000
_cell.length_b   1.000
_cell.length_c   1.000
_cell.angle_alpha   90.00
_cell.angle_beta   90.00
_cell.angle_gamma   90.00
#
_symmetry.space_group_name_H-M   'P 1'
#
loop_
_entity.id
_entity.type
_entity.pdbx_description
1 polymer ?
#
loop_
_entity_poly.entity_id
_entity_poly.type
_entity_poly.pdbx_seq_one_letter_code
_entity_poly.pdbx_strand_id
1 'polypeptide(L)' 'QRNSNCYANQAARAENTITAVFLYCRKVNREELNPVRDKTLFLIVPLCAPQCERMFNITRMPGEENEYLDQRRTDHLDSL' A
#
# COMPACT_ATOMS: atom_id res chain seq x y z
N GLN A 1 8.96 33.82 -6.07
CA GLN A 1 8.36 33.02 -7.19
C GLN A 1 8.89 31.58 -7.26
N ARG A 2 10.16 31.28 -6.95
CA ARG A 2 10.69 29.89 -7.03
C ARG A 2 10.04 28.90 -6.03
N ASN A 3 9.58 29.38 -4.88
CA ASN A 3 8.97 28.55 -3.82
C ASN A 3 7.47 28.27 -4.03
N SER A 4 6.70 29.04 -4.82
CA SER A 4 5.28 28.70 -5.03
C SER A 4 5.11 27.48 -5.95
N ASN A 5 6.01 27.32 -6.92
CA ASN A 5 6.01 26.17 -7.83
C ASN A 5 6.42 24.87 -7.12
N CYS A 6 7.22 24.92 -6.06
CA CYS A 6 7.58 23.70 -5.33
C CYS A 6 6.39 23.15 -4.54
N TYR A 7 5.54 23.99 -3.94
CA TYR A 7 4.32 23.53 -3.25
C TYR A 7 3.27 22.97 -4.21
N ALA A 8 3.08 23.58 -5.39
CA ALA A 8 2.18 23.06 -6.41
C ALA A 8 2.64 21.68 -6.93
N ASN A 9 3.95 21.52 -7.18
CA ASN A 9 4.52 20.24 -7.59
C ASN A 9 4.45 19.18 -6.48
N GLN A 10 4.65 19.58 -5.22
CA GLN A 10 4.48 18.69 -4.06
C GLN A 10 3.03 18.23 -3.91
N ALA A 11 2.07 19.16 -4.06
CA ALA A 11 0.64 18.85 -4.00
C ALA A 11 0.22 17.87 -5.10
N ALA A 12 0.60 18.15 -6.36
CA ALA A 12 0.29 17.27 -7.49
C ALA A 12 0.92 15.87 -7.32
N ARG A 13 2.15 15.79 -6.78
CA ARG A 13 2.79 14.49 -6.52
C ARG A 13 2.11 13.75 -5.37
N ALA A 14 1.74 14.44 -4.30
CA ALA A 14 1.02 13.86 -3.17
C ALA A 14 -0.33 13.30 -3.64
N GLU A 15 -1.10 14.07 -4.40
CA GLU A 15 -2.39 13.67 -4.97
C GLU A 15 -2.26 12.42 -5.85
N ASN A 16 -1.34 12.43 -6.83
CA ASN A 16 -1.11 11.28 -7.69
C ASN A 16 -0.70 10.03 -6.90
N THR A 17 0.13 10.20 -5.86
CA THR A 17 0.59 9.09 -5.01
C THR A 17 -0.58 8.52 -4.20
N ILE A 18 -1.39 9.38 -3.58
CA ILE A 18 -2.55 8.98 -2.77
C ILE A 18 -3.57 8.24 -3.65
N THR A 19 -3.91 8.77 -4.83
CA THR A 19 -4.84 8.13 -5.75
C THR A 19 -4.33 6.76 -6.21
N ALA A 20 -3.03 6.65 -6.55
CA ALA A 20 -2.44 5.37 -6.92
C ALA A 20 -2.47 4.35 -5.77
N VAL A 21 -2.22 4.79 -4.54
CA VAL A 21 -2.29 3.95 -3.33
C VAL A 21 -3.72 3.45 -3.12
N PHE A 22 -4.75 4.30 -3.17
CA PHE A 22 -6.14 3.87 -3.01
C PHE A 22 -6.57 2.86 -4.07
N LEU A 23 -6.20 3.09 -5.34
CA LEU A 23 -6.46 2.15 -6.42
C LEU A 23 -5.77 0.80 -6.17
N TYR A 24 -4.54 0.82 -5.66
CA TYR A 24 -3.82 -0.40 -5.31
C TYR A 24 -4.48 -1.14 -4.14
N CYS A 25 -4.85 -0.46 -3.05
CA CYS A 25 -5.58 -1.05 -1.92
C CYS A 25 -6.84 -1.79 -2.38
N ARG A 26 -7.65 -1.14 -3.24
CA ARG A 26 -8.87 -1.75 -3.79
C ARG A 26 -8.57 -2.99 -4.61
N LYS A 27 -7.53 -2.97 -5.45
CA LYS A 27 -7.14 -4.13 -6.27
C LYS A 27 -6.59 -5.29 -5.43
N VAL A 28 -5.86 -4.98 -4.33
CA VAL A 28 -5.42 -6.00 -3.35
C VAL A 28 -6.63 -6.65 -2.69
N ASN A 29 -7.56 -5.85 -2.14
CA ASN A 29 -8.75 -6.35 -1.45
C ASN A 29 -9.69 -7.17 -2.35
N ARG A 30 -9.66 -6.91 -3.67
CA ARG A 30 -10.47 -7.62 -4.67
C ARG A 30 -9.73 -8.76 -5.37
N GLU A 31 -8.48 -9.04 -4.99
CA GLU A 31 -7.63 -10.05 -5.63
C GLU A 31 -7.44 -9.83 -7.15
N GLU A 32 -7.55 -8.58 -7.64
CA GLU A 32 -7.43 -8.22 -9.06
C GLU A 32 -5.97 -8.02 -9.51
N LEU A 33 -5.00 -8.19 -8.61
CA LEU A 33 -3.58 -8.03 -8.92
C LEU A 33 -3.01 -9.28 -9.58
N ASN A 34 -2.23 -9.08 -10.64
CA ASN A 34 -1.45 -10.15 -11.22
C ASN A 34 -0.43 -10.68 -10.21
N PRO A 35 -0.17 -12.00 -10.18
CA PRO A 35 0.83 -12.58 -9.30
C PRO A 35 2.20 -11.93 -9.55
N VAL A 36 2.95 -11.70 -8.47
CA VAL A 36 4.30 -11.16 -8.54
C VAL A 36 5.18 -12.20 -9.22
N ARG A 37 5.41 -12.02 -10.52
CA ARG A 37 6.38 -12.78 -11.30
C ARG A 37 7.70 -12.02 -11.18
N ASP A 38 8.65 -12.55 -10.40
CA ASP A 38 10.00 -12.03 -10.42
C ASP A 38 10.60 -12.32 -11.81
N LYS A 39 10.74 -11.26 -12.62
CA LYS A 39 11.30 -11.37 -13.98
C LYS A 39 12.81 -11.61 -13.97
N THR A 40 13.44 -11.61 -12.80
CA THR A 40 14.88 -11.74 -12.58
C THR A 40 15.30 -13.18 -12.30
N LEU A 41 14.38 -14.00 -11.77
CA LEU A 41 14.61 -15.41 -11.52
C LEU A 41 14.12 -16.22 -12.73
N PHE A 42 14.98 -17.06 -13.30
CA PHE A 42 14.73 -17.87 -14.51
C PHE A 42 13.56 -18.87 -14.40
N LEU A 43 12.86 -18.88 -13.27
CA LEU A 43 11.73 -19.75 -12.99
C LEU A 43 10.50 -18.88 -12.74
N ILE A 44 9.45 -19.07 -13.54
CA ILE A 44 8.14 -18.42 -13.39
C ILE A 44 7.47 -19.02 -12.13
N VAL A 45 8.02 -18.77 -10.95
CA VAL A 45 7.44 -19.19 -9.68
C VAL A 45 6.57 -18.06 -9.17
N PRO A 46 5.27 -18.28 -8.97
CA PRO A 46 4.45 -17.31 -8.27
C PRO A 46 4.94 -17.20 -6.81
N LEU A 47 5.26 -15.97 -6.38
CA LEU A 47 5.56 -15.69 -4.98
C LEU A 47 4.27 -15.61 -4.15
N CYS A 48 4.36 -15.93 -2.86
CA CYS A 48 3.25 -15.68 -1.95
C CYS A 48 3.03 -14.16 -1.78
N ALA A 49 1.77 -13.72 -1.72
CA ALA A 49 1.41 -12.31 -1.57
C ALA A 49 0.77 -11.89 -0.21
N PRO A 50 0.82 -12.68 0.90
CA PRO A 50 0.12 -12.31 2.13
C PRO A 50 0.71 -11.05 2.80
N GLN A 51 1.94 -10.68 2.43
CA GLN A 51 2.56 -9.43 2.86
C GLN A 51 1.91 -8.21 2.19
N CYS A 52 1.51 -8.34 0.92
CA CYS A 52 0.84 -7.27 0.17
C CYS A 52 -0.58 -7.03 0.69
N GLU A 53 -1.29 -8.08 1.09
CA GLU A 53 -2.62 -8.02 1.71
C GLU A 53 -2.62 -7.26 3.06
N ARG A 54 -1.47 -7.23 3.74
CA ARG A 54 -1.29 -6.59 5.05
C ARG A 54 -0.50 -5.29 4.97
N MET A 55 -0.35 -4.69 3.79
CA MET A 55 0.48 -3.49 3.63
C MET A 55 -0.21 -2.21 4.11
N PHE A 56 -1.54 -2.21 4.23
CA PHE A 56 -2.34 -1.07 4.67
C PHE A 56 -3.11 -1.41 5.95
N ASN A 57 -3.40 -0.37 6.73
CA ASN A 57 -4.10 -0.46 8.02
C ASN A 57 -3.39 -1.27 9.11
N ILE A 58 -2.11 -1.59 8.91
CA ILE A 58 -1.25 -2.13 9.95
C ILE A 58 -0.65 -0.98 10.78
N THR A 59 -0.50 -1.20 12.07
CA THR A 59 0.34 -0.36 12.93
C THR A 59 1.21 -1.25 13.79
N ARG A 60 2.48 -0.84 13.99
CA ARG A 60 3.38 -1.48 14.92
C ARG A 60 3.08 -0.96 16.33
N MET A 61 2.61 -1.84 17.19
CA MET A 61 2.26 -1.52 18.55
C MET A 61 3.46 -1.78 19.46
N PRO A 62 3.89 -0.77 20.24
CA PRO A 62 4.97 -0.96 21.20
C PRO A 62 4.52 -1.94 22.29
N GLY A 63 5.34 -2.93 22.58
CA GLY A 63 5.14 -3.85 23.71
C GLY A 63 6.40 -3.89 24.59
N GLU A 64 6.22 -4.29 25.84
CA GLU A 64 7.27 -4.23 26.86
C GLU A 64 8.42 -5.22 26.58
N GLU A 65 8.09 -6.43 26.16
CA GLU A 65 9.09 -7.46 25.79
C GLU A 65 9.17 -7.67 24.28
N ASN A 66 8.05 -7.55 23.56
CA ASN A 66 7.98 -7.73 22.11
C ASN A 66 6.92 -6.81 21.50
N GLU A 67 7.23 -6.32 20.30
CA GLU A 67 6.32 -5.51 19.52
C GLU A 67 5.43 -6.39 18.63
N TYR A 68 4.20 -5.95 18.38
CA TYR A 68 3.23 -6.70 17.58
C TYR A 68 2.63 -5.84 16.48
N LEU A 69 2.16 -6.50 15.41
CA LEU A 69 1.44 -5.85 14.32
C LEU A 69 -0.06 -5.97 14.58
N ASP A 70 -0.73 -4.83 14.71
CA ASP A 70 -2.18 -4.73 14.72
C ASP A 70 -2.69 -4.41 13.31
N GLN A 71 -3.68 -5.16 12.82
CA GLN A 71 -4.31 -4.94 11.51
C GLN A 71 -5.77 -4.54 11.70
N ARG A 72 -6.13 -3.31 11.35
CA ARG A 72 -7.51 -2.84 11.49
C ARG A 72 -8.34 -3.15 10.23
N ARG A 73 -9.55 -3.67 10.43
CA ARG A 73 -10.56 -3.74 9.37
C ARG A 73 -11.05 -2.33 9.05
N THR A 74 -11.26 -2.06 7.76
CA THR A 74 -11.70 -0.75 7.25
C THR A 74 -13.06 -0.82 6.58
N ASP A 75 -13.95 -1.67 7.12
CA ASP A 75 -15.32 -1.88 6.64
C ASP A 75 -16.11 -0.55 6.50
N HIS A 76 -15.68 0.52 7.18
CA HIS A 76 -16.26 1.86 7.11
C HIS A 76 -15.74 2.78 5.99
N LEU A 77 -14.56 2.50 5.40
CA LEU A 77 -13.94 3.37 4.37
C LEU A 77 -14.28 2.95 2.94
N ASP A 78 -14.69 1.71 2.72
CA ASP A 78 -15.08 1.20 1.39
C ASP A 78 -16.48 1.71 0.93
N SER A 79 -17.20 2.42 1.79
CA SER A 79 -18.49 3.06 1.50
C SER A 79 -18.39 4.49 0.95
N LEU A 80 -17.17 5.02 0.79
CA LEU A 80 -16.85 6.30 0.12
C LEU A 80 -16.36 6.04 -1.31
#